data_AF-A0A661CRD4-F1
#
_entry.id   AF-A0A661CRD4-F1
#
_cell.length_a   1.000
_cell.length_b   1.000
_cell.length_c   1.000
_cell.angle_alpha   90.00
_cell.angle_beta   90.00
_cell.angle_gamma   90.00
#
_symmetry.space_group_name_H-M   'P 1'
#
loop_
_entity.id
_entity.type
_entity.pdbx_description
1 polymer ?
#
loop_
_entity_poly.entity_id
_entity_poly.type
_entity_poly.pdbx_seq_one_letter_code
_entity_poly.pdbx_strand_id
1 'polypeptide(L)'
;MGGIHLEVKRQNGHFMQLGDAIKKVTNIVLNLINNNSAVLLIDEIENGIHHTVQEAFWVFLFKLATEFEVQIFATSHSAEMIQAFDKVCLMSAHNGAYFELRRNPRTGNIVGTIHEPDVLDYELKNEKDYRGE
;
A
#
# COMPACT_ATOMS: atom_id res chain seq x y z
N MET A 1 19.85 9.37 0.77
CA MET A 1 18.48 9.77 0.36
C MET A 1 17.81 10.32 1.60
N GLY A 2 17.61 11.64 1.67
CA GLY A 2 17.06 12.29 2.86
C GLY A 2 15.55 12.06 2.94
N GLY A 3 15.08 11.36 3.97
CA GLY A 3 13.66 11.29 4.28
C GLY A 3 13.16 12.66 4.74
N ILE A 4 11.98 13.06 4.26
CA ILE A 4 11.31 14.28 4.74
C ILE A 4 10.75 13.97 6.13
N HIS A 5 11.33 14.60 7.16
CA HIS A 5 10.86 14.51 8.54
C HIS A 5 9.96 15.70 8.85
N LEU A 6 8.65 15.46 8.99
CA LEU A 6 7.64 16.49 9.26
C LEU A 6 7.30 16.52 10.74
N GLU A 7 7.61 17.64 11.41
CA GLU A 7 7.19 17.91 12.78
C GLU A 7 6.27 19.14 12.83
N VAL A 8 5.07 18.98 13.39
CA VAL A 8 4.14 20.09 13.63
C VAL A 8 4.21 20.48 15.10
N LYS A 9 4.81 21.63 15.39
CA LYS A 9 4.91 22.19 16.74
C LYS A 9 3.84 23.27 16.94
N ARG A 10 2.91 23.07 17.88
CA ARG A 10 2.04 24.16 18.36
C ARG A 10 2.84 25.11 19.25
N GLN A 11 2.57 26.41 19.15
CA GLN A 11 3.34 27.45 19.86
C GLN A 11 3.34 27.30 21.40
N ASN A 12 2.46 26.50 22.02
CA ASN A 12 2.43 26.28 23.48
C ASN A 12 1.85 24.90 23.91
N GLY A 13 2.18 23.77 23.25
CA GLY A 13 1.62 22.46 23.64
C GLY A 13 2.46 21.25 23.27
N HIS A 14 2.30 20.19 24.08
CA HIS A 14 2.91 18.86 23.99
C HIS A 14 2.91 18.32 22.54
N PHE A 15 3.96 17.60 22.15
CA PHE A 15 4.07 16.98 20.82
C PHE A 15 2.83 16.13 20.56
N MET A 16 2.04 16.48 19.53
CA MET A 16 1.06 15.53 19.01
C MET A 16 1.84 14.52 18.16
N GLN A 17 1.88 13.27 18.60
CA GLN A 17 2.19 12.18 17.67
C GLN A 17 1.06 12.15 16.66
N LEU A 18 1.26 12.83 15.54
CA LEU A 18 0.38 12.68 14.38
C LEU A 18 0.35 11.17 14.06
N GLY A 19 -0.84 10.58 13.99
CA GLY A 19 -0.97 9.14 13.71
C GLY A 19 -0.16 8.78 12.47
N ASP A 20 0.55 7.66 12.49
CA ASP A 20 1.53 7.31 11.45
C ASP A 20 0.93 7.26 10.05
N ALA A 21 -0.36 6.93 9.91
CA ALA A 21 -1.12 7.07 8.67
C ALA A 21 -1.07 8.50 8.08
N ILE A 22 -1.24 9.53 8.90
CA ILE A 22 -1.25 10.92 8.42
C ILE A 22 0.15 11.34 7.99
N LYS A 23 1.20 10.92 8.73
CA LYS A 23 2.59 11.16 8.31
C LYS A 23 2.86 10.49 6.96
N LYS A 24 2.44 9.24 6.79
CA LYS A 24 2.58 8.47 5.54
C LYS A 24 1.86 9.17 4.38
N VAL A 25 0.59 9.54 4.55
CA VAL A 25 -0.19 10.29 3.54
C VAL A 25 0.48 11.61 3.17
N THR A 26 0.90 12.39 4.17
CA THR A 26 1.50 13.71 3.94
C THR A 26 2.83 13.58 3.20
N ASN A 27 3.66 12.60 3.55
CA ASN A 27 4.91 12.31 2.86
C ASN A 27 4.68 11.87 1.40
N ILE A 28 3.68 11.03 1.15
CA ILE A 28 3.32 10.61 -0.22
C ILE A 28 2.95 11.85 -1.05
N VAL A 29 2.00 12.66 -0.57
CA VAL A 29 1.52 13.85 -1.30
C VAL A 29 2.65 14.85 -1.54
N LEU A 30 3.47 15.14 -0.53
CA LEU A 30 4.59 16.09 -0.68
C LEU A 30 5.64 15.57 -1.66
N ASN A 31 5.93 14.27 -1.68
CA ASN A 31 6.86 13.71 -2.64
C ASN A 31 6.33 13.81 -4.08
N LEU A 32 5.02 13.62 -4.29
CA LEU A 32 4.41 13.74 -5.61
C LEU A 32 4.36 15.19 -6.10
N ILE A 33 4.07 16.15 -5.21
CA ILE A 33 4.01 17.57 -5.59
C ILE A 33 5.41 18.13 -5.90
N ASN A 34 6.42 17.75 -5.11
CA ASN A 34 7.75 18.35 -5.21
C ASN A 34 8.67 17.65 -6.22
N ASN A 35 8.29 16.48 -6.72
CA ASN A 35 9.10 15.72 -7.67
C ASN A 35 8.25 15.33 -8.88
N ASN A 36 8.78 15.49 -10.11
CA ASN A 36 8.20 14.92 -11.32
C ASN A 36 8.46 13.40 -11.39
N SER A 37 8.10 12.68 -10.34
CA SER A 37 8.35 11.24 -10.22
C SER A 37 7.22 10.45 -10.85
N ALA A 38 7.52 9.71 -11.91
CA ALA A 38 6.58 8.77 -12.54
C ALA A 38 6.35 7.49 -11.73
N VAL A 39 7.13 7.26 -10.66
CA VAL A 39 7.05 6.05 -9.82
C VAL A 39 7.11 6.40 -8.33
N LEU A 40 6.25 5.76 -7.54
CA LEU A 40 6.22 5.81 -6.08
C LEU A 40 6.39 4.39 -5.51
N LEU A 41 7.34 4.21 -4.60
CA LEU A 41 7.59 2.94 -3.90
C LEU A 41 7.21 3.08 -2.43
N ILE A 42 6.37 2.18 -1.93
CA ILE A 42 5.90 2.17 -0.53
C ILE A 42 6.22 0.80 0.07
N ASP A 43 7.09 0.78 1.08
CA ASP A 43 7.36 -0.43 1.85
C ASP A 43 6.38 -0.55 3.03
N GLU A 44 5.91 -1.76 3.32
CA GLU A 44 4.97 -2.09 4.40
C GLU A 44 3.80 -1.08 4.46
N ILE A 45 3.01 -1.08 3.40
CA ILE A 45 1.97 -0.08 3.15
C ILE A 45 0.92 0.00 4.28
N GLU A 46 0.68 -1.10 4.98
CA GLU A 46 -0.19 -1.26 6.15
C GLU A 46 0.31 -0.55 7.41
N ASN A 47 1.62 -0.28 7.53
CA ASN A 47 2.17 0.28 8.77
C ASN A 47 1.50 1.59 9.14
N GLY A 48 0.97 1.65 10.37
CA GLY A 48 0.30 2.82 10.92
C GLY A 48 -1.13 3.03 10.42
N ILE A 49 -1.70 2.10 9.65
CA ILE A 49 -3.05 2.19 9.07
C ILE A 49 -3.94 1.11 9.68
N HIS A 50 -4.96 1.53 10.42
CA HIS A 50 -5.94 0.61 11.00
C HIS A 50 -6.79 -0.06 9.91
N HIS A 51 -7.10 -1.35 10.06
CA HIS A 51 -7.81 -2.15 9.04
C HIS A 51 -9.11 -1.50 8.54
N THR A 52 -9.85 -0.84 9.42
CA THR A 52 -11.12 -0.16 9.08
C THR A 52 -10.99 0.97 8.06
N VAL A 53 -9.78 1.48 7.81
CA VAL A 53 -9.53 2.58 6.87
C VAL A 53 -8.65 2.18 5.67
N GLN A 54 -8.22 0.92 5.58
CA GLN A 54 -7.33 0.45 4.51
C GLN A 54 -7.98 0.55 3.12
N GLU A 55 -9.27 0.21 2.98
CA GLU A 55 -10.00 0.36 1.70
C GLU A 55 -10.03 1.83 1.26
N ALA A 56 -10.34 2.75 2.18
CA ALA A 56 -10.37 4.18 1.88
C ALA A 56 -8.97 4.71 1.50
N PHE A 57 -7.92 4.15 2.12
CA PHE A 57 -6.55 4.47 1.79
C PHE A 57 -6.16 4.00 0.37
N TRP A 58 -6.57 2.80 -0.04
CA TRP A 58 -6.39 2.35 -1.43
C TRP A 58 -7.13 3.23 -2.42
N VAL A 59 -8.41 3.56 -2.17
CA VAL A 59 -9.17 4.48 -3.04
C VAL A 59 -8.44 5.82 -3.21
N PHE A 60 -7.85 6.33 -2.12
CA PHE A 60 -7.05 7.54 -2.17
C PHE A 60 -5.77 7.38 -3.01
N LEU A 61 -5.03 6.28 -2.85
CA LEU A 61 -3.82 6.02 -3.63
C LEU A 61 -4.10 5.85 -5.13
N PHE A 62 -5.17 5.15 -5.52
CA PHE A 62 -5.57 5.02 -6.93
C PHE A 62 -5.91 6.38 -7.56
N LYS A 63 -6.60 7.25 -6.80
CA LYS A 63 -6.89 8.63 -7.25
C LYS A 63 -5.60 9.42 -7.44
N LEU A 64 -4.69 9.37 -6.47
CA LEU A 64 -3.38 10.03 -6.59
C LEU A 64 -2.58 9.49 -7.78
N ALA A 65 -2.56 8.18 -7.98
CA ALA A 65 -1.89 7.54 -9.11
C ALA A 65 -2.39 8.09 -10.44
N THR A 66 -3.70 8.24 -10.58
CA THR A 66 -4.35 8.75 -11.78
C THR A 66 -4.11 10.25 -11.96
N GLU A 67 -4.28 11.04 -10.89
CA GLU A 67 -4.19 12.51 -10.94
C GLU A 67 -2.76 13.00 -11.22
N PHE A 68 -1.76 12.32 -10.66
CA PHE A 68 -0.35 12.68 -10.82
C PHE A 68 0.38 11.82 -11.87
N GLU A 69 -0.35 10.99 -12.62
CA GLU A 69 0.22 10.06 -13.62
C GLU A 69 1.42 9.25 -13.08
N VAL A 70 1.28 8.71 -11.86
CA VAL A 70 2.33 8.00 -11.13
C VAL A 70 1.99 6.52 -10.96
N GLN A 71 2.97 5.65 -11.20
CA GLN A 71 2.85 4.22 -10.91
C GLN A 71 3.25 3.96 -9.45
N ILE A 72 2.37 3.29 -8.70
CA ILE A 72 2.62 2.95 -7.30
C ILE A 72 3.00 1.46 -7.21
N PHE A 73 4.13 1.17 -6.58
CA PHE A 73 4.48 -0.17 -6.11
C PHE A 73 4.47 -0.18 -4.60
N ALA A 74 3.74 -1.15 -4.04
CA ALA A 74 3.59 -1.29 -2.60
C ALA A 74 3.86 -2.73 -2.18
N THR A 75 4.57 -2.91 -1.06
CA THR A 75 4.73 -4.22 -0.41
C THR A 75 3.79 -4.31 0.79
N SER A 76 3.31 -5.53 1.07
CA SER A 76 2.48 -5.81 2.23
C SER A 76 2.66 -7.26 2.65
N HIS A 77 2.63 -7.50 3.95
CA HIS A 77 2.46 -8.83 4.55
C HIS A 77 1.08 -8.99 5.21
N SER A 78 0.33 -7.90 5.39
CA SER A 78 -1.03 -7.92 5.96
C SER A 78 -2.07 -8.48 5.00
N ALA A 79 -2.73 -9.56 5.44
CA ALA A 79 -3.87 -10.14 4.74
C ALA A 79 -5.03 -9.15 4.58
N GLU A 80 -5.33 -8.35 5.60
CA GLU A 80 -6.39 -7.33 5.56
C GLU A 80 -6.09 -6.25 4.52
N MET A 81 -4.81 -5.86 4.41
CA MET A 81 -4.39 -4.85 3.43
C MET A 81 -4.50 -5.36 1.99
N ILE A 82 -4.16 -6.64 1.77
CA ILE A 82 -4.32 -7.32 0.47
C ILE A 82 -5.81 -7.46 0.11
N GLN A 83 -6.66 -7.83 1.07
CA GLN A 83 -8.12 -7.89 0.86
C GLN A 83 -8.72 -6.52 0.54
N ALA A 84 -8.27 -5.48 1.24
CA ALA A 84 -8.69 -4.11 0.97
C ALA A 84 -8.26 -3.65 -0.43
N PHE A 85 -7.05 -4.04 -0.87
CA PHE A 85 -6.56 -3.78 -2.22
C PHE A 85 -7.47 -4.45 -3.25
N ASP A 86 -7.69 -5.76 -3.11
CA ASP A 86 -8.45 -6.57 -4.07
C ASP A 86 -9.86 -6.01 -4.29
N LYS A 87 -10.57 -5.72 -3.20
CA LYS A 87 -11.91 -5.13 -3.25
C LYS A 87 -11.93 -3.79 -4.00
N VAL A 88 -10.96 -2.91 -3.74
CA VAL A 88 -10.89 -1.60 -4.41
C VAL A 88 -10.46 -1.76 -5.88
N CYS A 89 -9.58 -2.71 -6.17
CA CYS A 89 -9.10 -3.00 -7.53
C CYS A 89 -10.24 -3.45 -8.44
N LEU A 90 -11.07 -4.39 -7.97
CA LEU A 90 -12.28 -4.85 -8.68
C LEU A 90 -13.28 -3.72 -8.95
N MET A 91 -13.40 -2.76 -8.03
CA MET A 91 -14.29 -1.59 -8.21
C MET A 91 -13.72 -0.54 -9.19
N SER A 92 -12.40 -0.53 -9.40
CA SER A 92 -11.69 0.55 -10.11
C SER A 92 -11.25 0.15 -11.53
N ALA A 93 -12.07 -0.66 -12.21
CA ALA A 93 -11.80 -1.17 -13.56
C ALA A 93 -10.48 -1.96 -13.69
N HIS A 94 -10.05 -2.64 -12.62
CA HIS A 94 -8.86 -3.51 -12.61
C HIS A 94 -7.53 -2.78 -12.88
N ASN A 95 -7.40 -1.52 -12.44
CA ASN A 95 -6.17 -0.73 -12.58
C ASN A 95 -5.01 -1.15 -11.65
N GLY A 96 -4.91 -2.43 -11.27
CA GLY A 96 -3.89 -2.94 -10.35
C GLY A 96 -3.63 -4.44 -10.53
N ALA A 97 -2.46 -4.88 -10.08
CA ALA A 97 -2.06 -6.28 -10.07
C ALA A 97 -1.37 -6.63 -8.75
N TYR A 98 -1.58 -7.87 -8.28
CA TYR A 98 -0.91 -8.40 -7.10
C TYR A 98 0.18 -9.39 -7.52
N PHE A 99 1.34 -9.28 -6.87
CA PHE A 99 2.48 -10.15 -7.10
C PHE A 99 2.84 -10.83 -5.78
N GLU A 100 2.69 -12.15 -5.71
CA GLU A 100 3.13 -12.92 -4.56
C GLU A 100 4.56 -13.38 -4.78
N LEU A 101 5.48 -12.95 -3.90
CA LEU A 101 6.86 -13.39 -3.91
C LEU A 101 7.07 -14.47 -2.86
N ARG A 102 7.54 -15.65 -3.27
CA ARG A 102 7.80 -16.78 -2.37
C ARG A 102 9.20 -17.33 -2.59
N ARG A 103 9.83 -17.84 -1.53
CA ARG A 103 11.07 -18.60 -1.64
C ARG A 103 10.75 -20.08 -1.86
N ASN A 104 11.24 -20.65 -2.96
CA ASN A 104 11.12 -22.08 -3.20
C ASN A 104 11.97 -22.85 -2.18
N PRO A 105 11.38 -23.72 -1.33
CA PRO A 105 12.12 -24.39 -0.26
C PRO A 105 13.10 -25.46 -0.79
N ARG A 106 12.91 -25.94 -2.03
CA ARG A 106 13.79 -26.95 -2.65
C ARG A 106 15.00 -26.33 -3.32
N THR A 107 14.82 -25.22 -4.02
CA THR A 107 15.89 -24.60 -4.82
C THR A 107 16.51 -23.38 -4.15
N GLY A 108 15.84 -22.79 -3.15
CA GLY A 108 16.26 -21.55 -2.50
C GLY A 108 15.97 -20.28 -3.31
N ASN A 109 15.50 -20.40 -4.56
CA ASN A 109 15.23 -19.26 -5.44
C ASN A 109 13.94 -18.52 -5.04
N ILE A 110 13.90 -17.21 -5.30
CA ILE A 110 12.67 -16.42 -5.20
C ILE A 110 11.86 -16.64 -6.49
N VAL A 111 10.58 -16.92 -6.34
CA VAL A 111 9.61 -17.10 -7.43
C VAL A 111 8.50 -16.06 -7.23
N GLY A 112 8.09 -15.41 -8.30
CA GLY A 112 6.96 -14.50 -8.32
C GLY A 112 5.77 -15.09 -9.06
N THR A 113 4.59 -15.02 -8.45
CA THR A 113 3.31 -15.38 -9.08
C THR A 113 2.50 -14.12 -9.28
N ILE A 114 1.93 -13.94 -10.47
CA ILE A 114 1.03 -12.83 -10.77
C ILE A 114 -0.39 -13.32 -10.54
N HIS A 115 -1.14 -12.54 -9.78
CA HIS A 115 -2.54 -12.80 -9.46
C HIS A 115 -3.38 -11.69 -10.09
N GLU A 116 -4.09 -12.04 -11.16
CA GLU A 116 -5.09 -11.14 -11.74
C GLU A 116 -6.24 -10.94 -10.75
N PRO A 117 -6.94 -9.79 -10.75
CA PRO A 117 -7.92 -9.47 -9.72
C PRO A 117 -9.01 -10.54 -9.51
N ASP A 118 -9.51 -11.16 -10.59
CA ASP A 118 -10.54 -12.20 -10.47
C ASP A 118 -10.00 -13.50 -9.85
N VAL A 119 -8.73 -13.82 -10.10
CA VAL A 119 -8.04 -14.98 -9.53
C VAL A 119 -7.75 -14.73 -8.05
N LEU A 120 -7.26 -13.52 -7.74
CA LEU A 120 -6.99 -13.09 -6.38
C LEU A 120 -8.27 -13.16 -5.54
N ASP A 121 -9.36 -12.53 -5.96
CA ASP A 121 -10.65 -12.56 -5.24
C ASP A 121 -11.15 -13.99 -4.97
N TYR A 122 -10.99 -14.89 -5.95
CA TYR A 122 -11.31 -16.31 -5.75
C TYR A 122 -10.42 -16.95 -4.69
N GLU A 123 -9.11 -16.77 -4.76
CA GLU A 123 -8.15 -17.32 -3.79
C GLU A 123 -8.42 -16.78 -2.38
N LEU A 124 -8.61 -15.46 -2.24
CA LEU A 124 -8.89 -14.80 -0.97
C LEU A 124 -10.20 -15.29 -0.32
N LYS A 125 -11.19 -15.74 -1.10
CA LYS A 125 -12.47 -16.29 -0.61
C LYS A 125 -12.43 -17.78 -0.29
N ASN A 126 -11.57 -18.56 -0.97
CA ASN A 126 -11.57 -20.02 -0.89
C ASN A 126 -10.40 -20.60 -0.08
N GLU A 127 -9.30 -19.87 0.08
CA GLU A 127 -8.18 -20.33 0.90
C GLU A 127 -8.45 -20.13 2.40
N LYS A 128 -8.40 -21.23 3.15
CA LYS A 128 -8.53 -21.29 4.62
C LYS A 128 -7.23 -21.01 5.37
N ASP A 129 -6.15 -20.66 4.69
CA ASP A 129 -4.81 -20.58 5.30
C ASP A 129 -4.00 -19.43 4.68
N TYR A 130 -4.42 -18.20 4.99
CA TYR A 130 -3.55 -17.05 4.78
C TYR A 130 -2.32 -17.22 5.68
N ARG A 131 -1.14 -17.41 5.09
CA ARG A 131 0.10 -17.04 5.76
C ARG A 131 0.33 -15.54 5.60
N GLY A 132 -0.58 -14.77 6.19
CA GLY A 132 -0.29 -13.45 6.72
C GLY A 132 0.02 -13.62 8.20
N GLU A 133 1.31 -13.78 8.51
CA GLU A 133 1.85 -13.39 9.81
C GLU A 133 2.71 -12.13 9.60
#